data_AF-A0A061H491-F1
#
_entry.id   AF-A0A061H491-F1
#
_cell.length_a   1.000
_cell.length_b   1.000
_cell.length_c   1.000
_cell.angle_alpha   90.00
_cell.angle_beta   90.00
_cell.angle_gamma   90.00
#
_symmetry.space_group_name_H-M   'P 1'
#
loop_
_entity.id
_entity.type
_entity.pdbx_description
1 polymer ?
#
loop_
_entity_poly.entity_id
_entity_poly.type
_entity_poly.pdbx_seq_one_letter_code
_entity_poly.pdbx_strand_id
1 'polypeptide(L)'
;MAATNEAGDQASAAKRSKAEGSESIITHSGTFHADEALAVHLLRKLPAYRDAPLVRTRDAAAIDAGTIVVDVGAEYDPARHRYDHHQRGFTEVFDDQHKTKLSSAGLVWKHFGRQILSVHLQLAESDDVVALLHTKLYDDFVEAIDAIDNGISQYPSDLKPAYKSRTDLSARVGYLNPSWNDESSAAILDARFERASHMAGTEFFERVDYTFHAWLPARQKVIDALGARKAYPGGDPQGRMLVFDEFSSWKDHLFRLEAELPIPDAERPVYVVYPDESGKWRVQAVPESPESFVSRKALPEQWRGIRDQQLSDLTGIPGCIFVHQSGFIGGNATKDGALRMARDALSIGPAAQGQAGAPVVASFSKGAATAAAAAAAAAPAHDHGHSHGSSAQEHGHTHDVMDHPGRFNDRDVPNYEGRNWNERAFTIGIGGPVGSGKTALLLALCRRLRDELNIAVVTNDIFTREDQEFLRRHSALSPESKIRAIETGGCPHAAIREDISANLEALEQLQAEFETQMLFVESGGDNLAAAYSVELADFHVYVIDVAGGDKVPRKGGPSITQSDVLVINKIDLADQVGASLDVMKRDADKIRDGGPVIFTSVKHGDGVEGVVELILAARRCAGADKTGKPIAAKA
;
A
#
# COMPACT_ATOMS: atom_id res chain seq x y z
N MET A 1 25.58 56.14 53.07
CA MET A 1 25.49 57.32 52.18
C MET A 1 26.12 56.89 50.86
N ALA A 2 25.51 56.90 49.68
CA ALA A 2 24.37 57.66 49.21
C ALA A 2 23.54 56.78 48.24
N ALA A 3 22.25 57.10 48.16
CA ALA A 3 21.33 56.62 47.14
C ALA A 3 21.65 57.27 45.78
N THR A 4 21.53 56.51 44.69
CA THR A 4 21.41 57.06 43.33
C THR A 4 20.63 56.13 42.41
N ASN A 5 19.45 56.63 42.02
CA ASN A 5 18.79 56.51 40.71
C ASN A 5 18.50 55.13 40.09
N GLU A 6 17.39 54.53 40.52
CA GLU A 6 16.53 53.67 39.69
C GLU A 6 15.25 54.43 39.31
N ALA A 7 15.30 55.24 38.25
CA ALA A 7 14.08 55.85 37.67
C ALA A 7 14.22 56.25 36.19
N GLY A 8 15.33 55.91 35.51
CA GLY A 8 15.62 56.38 34.15
C GLY A 8 15.41 55.37 33.03
N ASP A 9 15.39 54.06 33.31
CA ASP A 9 15.63 53.06 32.26
C ASP A 9 14.40 52.24 31.83
N GLN A 10 13.26 52.39 32.52
CA GLN A 10 12.01 51.70 32.13
C GLN A 10 11.15 52.48 31.12
N ALA A 11 11.49 53.74 30.83
CA ALA A 11 10.72 54.58 29.90
C ALA A 11 11.23 54.54 28.44
N SER A 12 12.44 54.02 28.20
CA SER A 12 13.02 53.93 26.83
C SER A 12 12.76 52.57 26.17
N ALA A 13 12.60 51.50 26.95
CA ALA A 13 12.24 50.17 26.44
C ALA A 13 10.75 50.05 26.07
N ALA A 14 9.88 50.88 26.64
CA ALA A 14 8.44 50.85 26.38
C ALA A 14 7.98 51.66 25.14
N LYS A 15 8.91 52.22 24.36
CA LYS A 15 8.62 53.05 23.17
C LYS A 15 9.13 52.49 21.83
N ARG A 16 9.42 51.19 21.77
CA ARG A 16 9.49 50.42 20.51
C ARG A 16 8.36 49.38 20.44
N SER A 17 7.16 49.76 20.86
CA SER A 17 5.93 49.05 20.51
C SER A 17 5.12 49.91 19.56
N LYS A 18 4.55 49.25 18.53
CA LYS A 18 3.82 49.79 17.35
C LYS A 18 4.66 50.10 16.10
N ALA A 19 5.22 49.04 15.53
CA ALA A 19 5.14 48.78 14.09
C ALA A 19 5.27 47.26 13.82
N GLU A 20 4.53 46.42 14.56
CA GLU A 20 4.46 44.99 14.25
C GLU A 20 3.32 44.80 13.24
N GLY A 21 3.67 44.78 11.96
CA GLY A 21 2.85 44.07 10.99
C GLY A 21 2.86 42.60 11.37
N SER A 22 1.70 41.95 11.39
CA SER A 22 1.62 40.49 11.62
C SER A 22 2.57 39.79 10.66
N GLU A 23 3.48 38.97 11.18
CA GLU A 23 4.34 38.13 10.34
C GLU A 23 3.45 37.38 9.33
N SER A 24 3.80 37.40 8.05
CA SER A 24 3.00 36.79 6.99
C SER A 24 3.84 35.88 6.12
N ILE A 25 3.25 34.74 5.75
CA ILE A 25 3.82 33.82 4.77
C ILE A 25 3.17 34.13 3.43
N ILE A 26 3.97 34.40 2.41
CA ILE A 26 3.48 34.69 1.06
C ILE A 26 3.92 33.61 0.08
N THR A 27 2.99 33.14 -0.74
CA THR A 27 3.26 32.29 -1.91
C THR A 27 2.34 32.66 -3.07
N HIS A 28 2.51 32.05 -4.25
CA HIS A 28 1.70 32.41 -5.40
C HIS A 28 0.23 31.93 -5.26
N SER A 29 -0.67 32.64 -5.92
CA SER A 29 -2.04 32.19 -6.17
C SER A 29 -2.13 31.29 -7.41
N GLY A 30 -3.20 30.51 -7.52
CA GLY A 30 -3.47 29.63 -8.66
C GLY A 30 -3.19 28.14 -8.38
N THR A 31 -2.90 27.39 -9.45
CA THR A 31 -2.40 26.01 -9.40
C THR A 31 -1.17 25.94 -8.53
N PHE A 32 -1.09 24.93 -7.67
CA PHE A 32 -0.02 24.74 -6.70
C PHE A 32 0.68 23.39 -6.82
N HIS A 33 1.89 23.29 -6.29
CA HIS A 33 2.75 22.11 -6.29
C HIS A 33 3.07 21.67 -4.85
N ALA A 34 3.93 20.65 -4.74
CA ALA A 34 4.27 20.08 -3.45
C ALA A 34 5.36 20.87 -2.72
N ASP A 35 6.19 21.62 -3.44
CA ASP A 35 7.30 22.33 -2.83
C ASP A 35 6.81 23.52 -2.00
N GLU A 36 5.95 24.37 -2.54
CA GLU A 36 5.42 25.53 -1.82
C GLU A 36 4.37 25.10 -0.79
N ALA A 37 3.64 24.00 -1.03
CA ALA A 37 2.79 23.37 -0.02
C ALA A 37 3.59 22.87 1.20
N LEU A 38 4.72 22.17 0.98
CA LEU A 38 5.58 21.69 2.06
C LEU A 38 6.31 22.86 2.75
N ALA A 39 6.84 23.82 2.00
CA ALA A 39 7.53 25.00 2.51
C ALA A 39 6.65 25.78 3.52
N VAL A 40 5.39 26.03 3.18
CA VAL A 40 4.45 26.71 4.08
C VAL A 40 4.24 25.92 5.38
N HIS A 41 4.12 24.60 5.30
CA HIS A 41 3.94 23.77 6.51
C HIS A 41 5.18 23.77 7.39
N LEU A 42 6.36 23.65 6.79
CA LEU A 42 7.65 23.69 7.48
C LEU A 42 7.83 25.00 8.25
N LEU A 43 7.55 26.14 7.61
CA LEU A 43 7.62 27.45 8.26
C LEU A 43 6.69 27.55 9.47
N ARG A 44 5.45 27.05 9.37
CA ARG A 44 4.47 27.04 10.48
C ARG A 44 4.89 26.20 11.69
N LYS A 45 5.96 25.41 11.62
CA LYS A 45 6.54 24.76 12.81
C LYS A 45 7.36 25.70 13.66
N LEU A 46 7.91 26.75 13.06
CA LEU A 46 8.69 27.75 13.77
C LEU A 46 7.77 28.66 14.59
N PRO A 47 8.13 29.03 15.83
CA PRO A 47 7.30 29.90 16.68
C PRO A 47 6.93 31.23 16.03
N ALA A 48 7.82 31.80 15.23
CA ALA A 48 7.60 33.05 14.49
C ALA A 48 6.39 32.92 13.53
N TYR A 49 6.41 31.90 12.67
CA TYR A 49 5.41 31.77 11.60
C TYR A 49 4.24 30.84 11.92
N ARG A 50 4.16 30.29 13.13
CA ARG A 50 3.13 29.31 13.53
C ARG A 50 1.72 29.79 13.27
N ASP A 51 1.44 31.01 13.70
CA ASP A 51 0.13 31.65 13.59
C ASP A 51 0.11 32.76 12.51
N ALA A 52 1.16 32.83 11.69
CA ALA A 52 1.28 33.82 10.63
C ALA A 52 0.20 33.58 9.55
N PRO A 53 -0.58 34.61 9.15
CA PRO A 53 -1.47 34.50 8.02
C PRO A 53 -0.73 34.09 6.74
N LEU A 54 -1.33 33.16 6.01
CA LEU A 54 -0.91 32.79 4.65
C LEU A 54 -1.62 33.70 3.64
N VAL A 55 -0.85 34.37 2.79
CA VAL A 55 -1.35 35.19 1.69
C VAL A 55 -0.90 34.57 0.37
N ARG A 56 -1.87 34.14 -0.45
CA ARG A 56 -1.60 33.59 -1.78
C ARG A 56 -1.87 34.64 -2.85
N THR A 57 -0.83 35.16 -3.48
CA THR A 57 -0.93 36.32 -4.40
C THR A 57 0.18 36.36 -5.43
N ARG A 58 -0.05 37.06 -6.54
CA ARG A 58 0.97 37.44 -7.53
C ARG A 58 1.14 38.97 -7.63
N ASP A 59 0.52 39.71 -6.70
CA ASP A 59 0.66 41.16 -6.62
C ASP A 59 2.03 41.54 -6.06
N ALA A 60 2.80 42.31 -6.83
CA ALA A 60 4.17 42.66 -6.48
C ALA A 60 4.28 43.47 -5.18
N ALA A 61 3.32 44.38 -4.93
CA ALA A 61 3.35 45.20 -3.72
C ALA A 61 3.07 44.35 -2.46
N ALA A 62 2.16 43.38 -2.56
CA ALA A 62 1.93 42.42 -1.48
C ALA A 62 3.15 41.52 -1.24
N ILE A 63 3.80 41.02 -2.30
CA ILE A 63 5.02 40.21 -2.22
C ILE A 63 6.17 41.00 -1.57
N ASP A 64 6.40 42.24 -2.00
CA ASP A 64 7.44 43.11 -1.43
C ASP A 64 7.20 43.41 0.05
N ALA A 65 5.93 43.53 0.46
CA ALA A 65 5.55 43.76 1.85
C ALA A 65 5.61 42.49 2.74
N GLY A 66 5.75 41.30 2.15
CA GLY A 66 5.76 40.02 2.85
C GLY A 66 6.96 39.83 3.79
N THR A 67 6.70 39.18 4.93
CA THR A 67 7.72 38.87 5.94
C THR A 67 8.63 37.73 5.46
N ILE A 68 8.02 36.65 4.98
CA ILE A 68 8.70 35.53 4.34
C ILE A 68 7.94 35.14 3.09
N VAL A 69 8.67 34.98 1.98
CA VAL A 69 8.10 34.74 0.66
C VAL A 69 8.70 33.45 0.10
N VAL A 70 7.83 32.54 -0.33
CA VAL A 70 8.21 31.25 -0.93
C VAL A 70 7.52 31.10 -2.28
N ASP A 71 8.25 30.59 -3.27
CA ASP A 71 7.73 30.26 -4.60
C ASP A 71 7.11 31.41 -5.41
N VAL A 72 7.41 32.66 -5.04
CA VAL A 72 6.93 33.82 -5.77
C VAL A 72 7.87 35.01 -5.62
N GLY A 73 7.93 35.86 -6.65
CA GLY A 73 8.71 37.09 -6.65
C GLY A 73 9.98 37.04 -7.50
N ALA A 74 10.37 35.86 -7.99
CA ALA A 74 11.58 35.60 -8.78
C ALA A 74 12.85 36.13 -8.10
N GLU A 75 12.97 35.92 -6.80
CA GLU A 75 14.11 36.37 -5.97
C GLU A 75 14.48 35.29 -4.94
N TYR A 76 15.77 34.96 -4.89
CA TYR A 76 16.36 34.19 -3.79
C TYR A 76 17.33 35.10 -3.02
N ASP A 77 16.92 35.47 -1.82
CA ASP A 77 17.71 36.27 -0.88
C ASP A 77 17.39 35.80 0.55
N PRO A 78 18.22 34.91 1.13
CA PRO A 78 18.05 34.44 2.50
C PRO A 78 18.07 35.56 3.54
N ALA A 79 18.80 36.67 3.30
CA ALA A 79 18.86 37.77 4.26
C ALA A 79 17.55 38.58 4.29
N ARG A 80 16.74 38.51 3.23
CA ARG A 80 15.42 39.12 3.11
C ARG A 80 14.28 38.10 3.17
N HIS A 81 14.57 36.85 3.50
CA HIS A 81 13.60 35.74 3.52
C HIS A 81 12.80 35.61 2.21
N ARG A 82 13.50 35.67 1.07
CA ARG A 82 12.96 35.42 -0.27
C ARG A 82 13.47 34.07 -0.74
N TYR A 83 12.57 33.13 -0.94
CA TYR A 83 12.86 31.73 -1.26
C TYR A 83 12.08 31.30 -2.51
N ASP A 84 12.35 31.96 -3.63
CA ASP A 84 11.87 31.55 -4.97
C ASP A 84 13.06 31.06 -5.81
N HIS A 85 12.81 30.09 -6.70
CA HIS A 85 13.79 29.46 -7.58
C HIS A 85 13.54 29.75 -9.08
N HIS A 86 12.43 30.41 -9.43
CA HIS A 86 12.00 30.66 -10.81
C HIS A 86 12.83 31.70 -11.59
N GLN A 87 13.78 32.37 -10.95
CA GLN A 87 14.65 33.37 -11.54
C GLN A 87 15.66 32.79 -12.52
N ARG A 88 15.90 33.53 -13.60
CA ARG A 88 16.88 33.15 -14.61
C ARG A 88 18.26 33.01 -13.98
N GLY A 89 18.89 31.84 -14.20
CA GLY A 89 20.25 31.58 -13.73
C GLY A 89 20.33 31.06 -12.30
N PHE A 90 19.21 30.69 -11.67
CA PHE A 90 19.23 29.99 -10.40
C PHE A 90 19.93 28.63 -10.51
N THR A 91 20.89 28.39 -9.59
CA THR A 91 21.74 27.19 -9.54
C THR A 91 22.02 26.72 -8.12
N GLU A 92 21.27 27.20 -7.11
CA GLU A 92 21.50 26.80 -5.73
C GLU A 92 21.16 25.32 -5.54
N VAL A 93 22.03 24.62 -4.82
CA VAL A 93 21.89 23.20 -4.43
C VAL A 93 21.99 23.10 -2.91
N PHE A 94 21.62 21.96 -2.32
CA PHE A 94 21.62 21.78 -0.87
C PHE A 94 23.02 21.99 -0.25
N ASP A 95 24.02 21.29 -0.79
CA ASP A 95 25.44 21.37 -0.44
C ASP A 95 26.31 20.87 -1.62
N ASP A 96 27.63 20.78 -1.42
CA ASP A 96 28.60 20.36 -2.44
C ASP A 96 28.45 18.90 -2.91
N GLN A 97 27.68 18.08 -2.19
CA GLN A 97 27.45 16.66 -2.52
C GLN A 97 26.22 16.49 -3.43
N HIS A 98 25.32 17.48 -3.44
CA HIS A 98 24.07 17.44 -4.18
C HIS A 98 24.16 18.21 -5.51
N LYS A 99 23.43 17.71 -6.51
CA LYS A 99 23.37 18.33 -7.85
C LYS A 99 21.97 18.83 -8.22
N THR A 100 20.96 18.39 -7.47
CA THR A 100 19.58 18.80 -7.63
C THR A 100 19.44 20.27 -7.23
N LYS A 101 18.89 21.08 -8.15
CA LYS A 101 18.56 22.47 -7.84
C LYS A 101 17.41 22.49 -6.84
N LEU A 102 17.48 23.41 -5.88
CA LEU A 102 16.43 23.53 -4.87
C LEU A 102 15.15 24.12 -5.45
N SER A 103 14.00 23.64 -5.01
CA SER A 103 12.70 24.32 -5.12
C SER A 103 12.42 25.07 -3.81
N SER A 104 11.23 25.63 -3.65
CA SER A 104 10.90 26.42 -2.45
C SER A 104 10.93 25.57 -1.17
N ALA A 105 10.57 24.28 -1.23
CA ALA A 105 10.73 23.35 -0.11
C ALA A 105 12.20 23.15 0.28
N GLY A 106 13.07 22.86 -0.69
CA GLY A 106 14.51 22.70 -0.47
C GLY A 106 15.17 23.94 0.07
N LEU A 107 14.79 25.12 -0.42
CA LEU A 107 15.27 26.40 0.08
C LEU A 107 14.88 26.61 1.55
N VAL A 108 13.61 26.42 1.91
CA VAL A 108 13.16 26.51 3.30
C VAL A 108 13.87 25.46 4.17
N TRP A 109 14.01 24.23 3.70
CA TRP A 109 14.70 23.18 4.44
C TRP A 109 16.19 23.48 4.65
N LYS A 110 16.88 24.03 3.65
CA LYS A 110 18.29 24.42 3.74
C LYS A 110 18.52 25.45 4.85
N HIS A 111 17.67 26.47 4.93
CA HIS A 111 17.86 27.59 5.86
C HIS A 111 17.24 27.40 7.23
N PHE A 112 16.12 26.67 7.33
CA PHE A 112 15.36 26.52 8.58
C PHE A 112 15.27 25.07 9.07
N GLY A 113 15.70 24.08 8.30
CA GLY A 113 15.49 22.66 8.62
C GLY A 113 16.05 22.24 9.97
N ARG A 114 17.24 22.73 10.34
CA ARG A 114 17.83 22.47 11.67
C ARG A 114 17.02 23.09 12.81
N GLN A 115 16.56 24.32 12.63
CA GLN A 115 15.70 25.00 13.61
C GLN A 115 14.34 24.28 13.73
N ILE A 116 13.75 23.85 12.61
CA ILE A 116 12.50 23.09 12.57
C ILE A 116 12.66 21.77 13.34
N LEU A 117 13.74 21.01 13.09
CA LEU A 117 14.06 19.78 13.81
C LEU A 117 14.31 20.02 15.30
N SER A 118 15.05 21.08 15.64
CA SER A 118 15.31 21.49 17.02
C SER A 118 14.01 21.74 17.78
N VAL A 119 13.06 22.48 17.17
CA VAL A 119 11.74 22.74 17.77
C VAL A 119 10.90 21.47 17.88
N HIS A 120 10.86 20.65 16.83
CA HIS A 120 10.02 19.44 16.79
C HIS A 120 10.51 18.34 17.74
N LEU A 121 11.83 18.11 17.78
CA LEU A 121 12.46 17.05 18.57
C LEU A 121 12.94 17.51 19.96
N GLN A 122 12.84 18.80 20.26
CA GLN A 122 13.32 19.41 21.50
C GLN A 122 14.83 19.20 21.75
N LEU A 123 15.62 19.28 20.68
CA LEU A 123 17.09 19.17 20.71
C LEU A 123 17.74 20.54 20.47
N ALA A 124 19.00 20.71 20.87
CA ALA A 124 19.77 21.88 20.48
C ALA A 124 19.97 21.88 18.95
N GLU A 125 19.89 23.04 18.30
CA GLU A 125 20.12 23.15 16.86
C GLU A 125 21.54 22.71 16.45
N SER A 126 22.50 22.84 17.37
CA SER A 126 23.89 22.38 17.20
C SER A 126 24.11 20.90 17.51
N ASP A 127 23.07 20.13 17.83
CA ASP A 127 23.18 18.71 18.14
C ASP A 127 23.57 17.92 16.87
N ASP A 128 24.52 16.99 16.98
CA ASP A 128 24.97 16.16 15.86
C ASP A 128 23.82 15.32 15.28
N VAL A 129 22.83 14.94 16.10
CA VAL A 129 21.62 14.26 15.63
C VAL A 129 20.79 15.19 14.74
N VAL A 130 20.67 16.47 15.08
CA VAL A 130 19.96 17.45 14.23
C VAL A 130 20.69 17.60 12.90
N ALA A 131 22.02 17.69 12.90
CA ALA A 131 22.81 17.75 11.67
C ALA A 131 22.64 16.50 10.80
N LEU A 132 22.68 15.30 11.40
CA LEU A 132 22.48 14.03 10.71
C LEU A 132 21.07 13.92 10.09
N LEU A 133 20.04 14.29 10.85
CA LEU A 133 18.66 14.23 10.36
C LEU A 133 18.38 15.29 9.30
N HIS A 134 19.02 16.46 9.38
CA HIS A 134 18.89 17.53 8.38
C HIS A 134 19.31 17.06 6.99
N THR A 135 20.47 16.41 6.88
CA THR A 135 20.91 15.80 5.61
C THR A 135 20.05 14.61 5.24
N LYS A 136 19.84 13.66 6.16
CA LYS A 136 19.09 12.42 5.83
C LYS A 136 17.68 12.70 5.30
N LEU A 137 16.95 13.64 5.89
CA LEU A 137 15.59 13.97 5.45
C LEU A 137 15.58 14.79 4.15
N TYR A 138 16.68 15.46 3.82
CA TYR A 138 16.83 16.02 2.48
C TYR A 138 16.94 14.88 1.46
N ASP A 139 17.92 13.99 1.63
CA ASP A 139 18.20 12.87 0.72
C ASP A 139 16.98 11.96 0.52
N ASP A 140 16.29 11.61 1.61
CA ASP A 140 15.21 10.62 1.59
C ASP A 140 13.83 11.22 1.21
N PHE A 141 13.67 12.54 1.25
CA PHE A 141 12.34 13.17 1.11
C PHE A 141 12.34 14.47 0.30
N VAL A 142 13.08 15.50 0.73
CA VAL A 142 12.96 16.85 0.15
C VAL A 142 13.57 16.91 -1.25
N GLU A 143 14.69 16.22 -1.50
CA GLU A 143 15.36 16.25 -2.81
C GLU A 143 14.45 15.77 -3.94
N ALA A 144 13.59 14.77 -3.68
CA ALA A 144 12.65 14.28 -4.69
C ALA A 144 11.63 15.35 -5.10
N ILE A 145 11.18 16.18 -4.15
CA ILE A 145 10.26 17.30 -4.41
C ILE A 145 10.98 18.37 -5.24
N ASP A 146 12.20 18.73 -4.83
CA ASP A 146 13.05 19.68 -5.56
C ASP A 146 13.31 19.24 -7.00
N ALA A 147 13.63 17.96 -7.20
CA ALA A 147 13.90 17.39 -8.52
C ALA A 147 12.65 17.42 -9.41
N ILE A 148 11.49 16.99 -8.90
CA ILE A 148 10.24 16.97 -9.66
C ILE A 148 9.82 18.37 -10.08
N ASP A 149 9.90 19.33 -9.16
CA ASP A 149 9.49 20.70 -9.40
C ASP A 149 10.41 21.42 -10.42
N ASN A 150 11.72 21.18 -10.33
CA ASN A 150 12.69 21.65 -11.32
C ASN A 150 12.65 20.86 -12.66
N GLY A 151 11.71 19.92 -12.83
CA GLY A 151 11.56 19.14 -14.05
C GLY A 151 12.71 18.16 -14.33
N ILE A 152 13.45 17.77 -13.28
CA ILE A 152 14.56 16.81 -13.37
C ILE A 152 13.99 15.40 -13.47
N SER A 153 14.34 14.68 -14.53
CA SER A 153 13.92 13.29 -14.70
C SER A 153 14.73 12.38 -13.76
N GLN A 154 14.04 11.53 -13.00
CA GLN A 154 14.66 10.54 -12.09
C GLN A 154 15.55 9.53 -12.84
N TYR A 155 15.21 9.25 -14.10
CA TYR A 155 15.97 8.39 -15.01
C TYR A 155 16.23 9.13 -16.32
N PRO A 156 17.26 8.75 -17.09
CA PRO A 156 17.47 9.25 -18.45
C PRO A 156 16.18 9.20 -19.29
N SER A 157 15.87 10.31 -19.98
CA SER A 157 14.59 10.48 -20.68
C SER A 157 14.44 9.60 -21.93
N ASP A 158 15.52 8.99 -22.39
CA ASP A 158 15.56 7.99 -23.45
C ASP A 158 15.17 6.58 -22.96
N LEU A 159 15.14 6.35 -21.63
CA LEU A 159 14.65 5.10 -21.05
C LEU A 159 13.13 5.14 -20.88
N LYS A 160 12.46 4.15 -21.47
CA LYS A 160 11.02 3.93 -21.23
C LYS A 160 10.87 3.15 -19.92
N PRO A 161 10.24 3.72 -18.86
CA PRO A 161 10.04 3.00 -17.62
C PRO A 161 9.07 1.82 -17.85
N ALA A 162 9.30 0.71 -17.14
CA ALA A 162 8.48 -0.50 -17.26
C ALA A 162 7.02 -0.27 -16.85
N TYR A 163 6.79 0.65 -15.91
CA TYR A 163 5.48 1.09 -15.46
C TYR A 163 5.53 2.59 -15.10
N LYS A 164 4.36 3.23 -14.99
CA LYS A 164 4.25 4.63 -14.53
C LYS A 164 3.81 4.61 -13.08
N SER A 165 4.59 5.25 -12.20
CA SER A 165 4.15 5.57 -10.84
C SER A 165 3.65 7.01 -10.80
N ARG A 166 2.51 7.24 -10.12
CA ARG A 166 1.92 8.57 -9.85
C ARG A 166 1.41 8.65 -8.41
N THR A 167 2.09 7.96 -7.51
CA THR A 167 1.71 7.82 -6.11
C THR A 167 2.59 8.65 -5.18
N ASP A 168 3.62 9.31 -5.72
CA ASP A 168 4.49 10.22 -4.98
C ASP A 168 3.72 11.45 -4.46
N LEU A 169 4.34 12.16 -3.51
CA LEU A 169 3.73 13.31 -2.86
C LEU A 169 3.40 14.43 -3.85
N SER A 170 4.27 14.71 -4.82
CA SER A 170 4.04 15.72 -5.85
C SER A 170 2.82 15.41 -6.71
N ALA A 171 2.64 14.16 -7.12
CA ALA A 171 1.45 13.71 -7.83
C ALA A 171 0.18 13.84 -6.97
N ARG A 172 0.25 13.43 -5.70
CA ARG A 172 -0.89 13.53 -4.75
C ARG A 172 -1.31 14.97 -4.47
N VAL A 173 -0.35 15.88 -4.29
CA VAL A 173 -0.61 17.32 -4.18
C VAL A 173 -1.20 17.84 -5.49
N GLY A 174 -0.65 17.43 -6.64
CA GLY A 174 -1.19 17.73 -7.96
C GLY A 174 -2.68 17.38 -8.10
N TYR A 175 -3.11 16.21 -7.62
CA TYR A 175 -4.52 15.78 -7.64
C TYR A 175 -5.46 16.60 -6.73
N LEU A 176 -4.94 17.46 -5.86
CA LEU A 176 -5.77 18.38 -5.08
C LEU A 176 -6.12 19.66 -5.86
N ASN A 177 -5.40 19.98 -6.94
CA ASN A 177 -5.77 21.09 -7.82
C ASN A 177 -7.14 20.85 -8.48
N PRO A 178 -7.90 21.91 -8.81
CA PRO A 178 -9.14 21.79 -9.58
C PRO A 178 -8.92 21.08 -10.91
N SER A 179 -9.88 20.22 -11.27
CA SER A 179 -9.93 19.68 -12.63
C SER A 179 -10.23 20.81 -13.62
N TRP A 180 -9.89 20.62 -14.89
CA TRP A 180 -10.13 21.62 -15.95
C TRP A 180 -11.61 22.02 -16.09
N ASN A 181 -12.52 21.16 -15.64
CA ASN A 181 -13.98 21.32 -15.66
C ASN A 181 -14.59 21.58 -14.27
N ASP A 182 -13.77 21.78 -13.24
CA ASP A 182 -14.24 22.19 -11.92
C ASP A 182 -14.43 23.72 -11.87
N GLU A 183 -15.27 24.18 -10.94
CA GLU A 183 -15.27 25.58 -10.53
C GLU A 183 -13.95 25.93 -9.82
N SER A 184 -13.28 27.00 -10.26
CA SER A 184 -11.99 27.44 -9.73
C SER A 184 -12.05 28.91 -9.25
N SER A 185 -12.52 29.13 -8.03
CA SER A 185 -12.39 30.43 -7.35
C SER A 185 -11.14 30.46 -6.47
N ALA A 186 -10.65 31.67 -6.14
CA ALA A 186 -9.51 31.83 -5.24
C ALA A 186 -9.75 31.14 -3.88
N ALA A 187 -10.94 31.29 -3.30
CA ALA A 187 -11.30 30.64 -2.05
C ALA A 187 -11.25 29.10 -2.12
N ILE A 188 -11.67 28.50 -3.24
CA ILE A 188 -11.60 27.04 -3.45
C ILE A 188 -10.15 26.59 -3.57
N LEU A 189 -9.34 27.32 -4.34
CA LEU A 189 -7.92 27.03 -4.51
C LEU A 189 -7.15 27.16 -3.20
N ASP A 190 -7.44 28.15 -2.39
CA ASP A 190 -6.80 28.39 -1.08
C ASP A 190 -7.17 27.30 -0.07
N ALA A 191 -8.44 26.90 -0.01
CA ALA A 191 -8.86 25.78 0.83
C ALA A 191 -8.22 24.45 0.39
N ARG A 192 -8.08 24.21 -0.91
CA ARG A 192 -7.39 23.02 -1.45
C ARG A 192 -5.89 23.07 -1.17
N PHE A 193 -5.27 24.25 -1.24
CA PHE A 193 -3.86 24.45 -0.89
C PHE A 193 -3.60 24.18 0.59
N GLU A 194 -4.44 24.68 1.50
CA GLU A 194 -4.31 24.37 2.94
C GLU A 194 -4.36 22.86 3.21
N ARG A 195 -5.23 22.14 2.50
CA ARG A 195 -5.27 20.67 2.55
C ARG A 195 -3.99 20.02 2.00
N ALA A 196 -3.44 20.55 0.91
CA ALA A 196 -2.18 20.08 0.34
C ALA A 196 -0.99 20.30 1.29
N SER A 197 -0.89 21.51 1.85
CA SER A 197 0.14 21.87 2.82
C SER A 197 0.05 21.03 4.08
N HIS A 198 -1.16 20.80 4.60
CA HIS A 198 -1.37 19.89 5.74
C HIS A 198 -0.92 18.46 5.40
N MET A 199 -1.32 17.92 4.24
CA MET A 199 -0.96 16.57 3.82
C MET A 199 0.56 16.38 3.66
N ALA A 200 1.22 17.29 2.94
CA ALA A 200 2.66 17.24 2.72
C ALA A 200 3.44 17.32 4.04
N GLY A 201 3.03 18.21 4.94
CA GLY A 201 3.65 18.35 6.24
C GLY A 201 3.42 17.17 7.18
N THR A 202 2.20 16.64 7.26
CA THR A 202 1.92 15.45 8.08
C THR A 202 2.81 14.29 7.65
N GLU A 203 2.89 14.01 6.36
CA GLU A 203 3.73 12.94 5.83
C GLU A 203 5.22 13.18 6.11
N PHE A 204 5.70 14.42 5.97
CA PHE A 204 7.08 14.78 6.31
C PHE A 204 7.40 14.54 7.80
N PHE A 205 6.55 15.01 8.72
CA PHE A 205 6.81 14.86 10.15
C PHE A 205 6.65 13.42 10.65
N GLU A 206 5.78 12.61 10.04
CA GLU A 206 5.78 11.16 10.28
C GLU A 206 7.13 10.53 9.91
N ARG A 207 7.81 11.01 8.85
CA ARG A 207 9.16 10.56 8.50
C ARG A 207 10.23 11.10 9.44
N VAL A 208 10.10 12.34 9.94
CA VAL A 208 10.97 12.87 11.00
C VAL A 208 10.88 11.97 12.24
N ASP A 209 9.67 11.70 12.71
CA ASP A 209 9.42 10.91 13.93
C ASP A 209 9.91 9.48 13.78
N TYR A 210 9.61 8.83 12.64
CA TYR A 210 10.16 7.52 12.33
C TYR A 210 11.69 7.52 12.32
N THR A 211 12.30 8.54 11.70
CA THR A 211 13.75 8.58 11.54
C THR A 211 14.44 8.76 12.89
N PHE A 212 13.89 9.59 13.77
CA PHE A 212 14.45 9.83 15.11
C PHE A 212 14.17 8.68 16.09
N HIS A 213 12.93 8.19 16.15
CA HIS A 213 12.53 7.20 17.16
C HIS A 213 12.81 5.75 16.79
N ALA A 214 12.86 5.42 15.49
CA ALA A 214 13.02 4.03 15.03
C ALA A 214 14.30 3.80 14.22
N TRP A 215 14.57 4.64 13.21
CA TRP A 215 15.74 4.45 12.36
C TRP A 215 17.05 4.76 13.11
N LEU A 216 17.16 5.89 13.80
CA LEU A 216 18.42 6.31 14.43
C LEU A 216 18.91 5.30 15.49
N PRO A 217 18.09 4.83 16.45
CA PRO A 217 18.52 3.85 17.45
C PRO A 217 18.91 2.49 16.85
N ALA A 218 18.39 2.15 15.67
CA ALA A 218 18.73 0.90 14.99
C ALA A 218 20.20 0.85 14.56
N ARG A 219 20.86 2.00 14.33
CA ARG A 219 22.27 2.05 13.89
C ARG A 219 23.19 1.26 14.82
N GLN A 220 23.08 1.50 16.13
CA GLN A 220 23.94 0.83 17.11
C GLN A 220 23.72 -0.68 17.11
N LYS A 221 22.47 -1.14 16.96
CA LYS A 221 22.17 -2.57 16.86
C LYS A 221 22.84 -3.21 15.64
N VAL A 222 22.89 -2.52 14.51
CA VAL A 222 23.59 -3.01 13.30
C VAL A 222 25.11 -3.03 13.51
N ILE A 223 25.68 -2.01 14.16
CA ILE A 223 27.11 -1.97 14.52
C ILE A 223 27.47 -3.16 15.42
N ASP A 224 26.67 -3.40 16.46
CA ASP A 224 26.89 -4.49 17.41
C ASP A 224 26.77 -5.86 16.72
N ALA A 225 25.74 -6.05 15.89
CA ALA A 225 25.56 -7.26 15.09
C ALA A 225 26.73 -7.49 14.13
N LEU A 226 27.20 -6.44 13.44
CA LEU A 226 28.37 -6.52 12.57
C LEU A 226 29.63 -6.88 13.35
N GLY A 227 29.85 -6.32 14.55
CA GLY A 227 30.99 -6.63 15.40
C GLY A 227 30.98 -8.09 15.90
N ALA A 228 29.82 -8.61 16.26
CA ALA A 228 29.66 -9.93 16.85
C ALA A 228 29.55 -11.07 15.81
N ARG A 229 29.24 -10.76 14.54
CA ARG A 229 28.80 -11.74 13.52
C ARG A 229 29.65 -13.00 13.37
N LYS A 230 30.99 -12.89 13.45
CA LYS A 230 31.90 -14.05 13.29
C LYS A 230 31.92 -14.98 14.50
N ALA A 231 31.59 -14.45 15.67
CA ALA A 231 31.60 -15.18 16.94
C ALA A 231 30.19 -15.57 17.41
N TYR A 232 29.15 -15.23 16.64
CA TYR A 232 27.77 -15.46 17.04
C TYR A 232 27.45 -16.97 17.15
N PRO A 233 26.95 -17.47 18.30
CA PRO A 233 26.60 -18.87 18.46
C PRO A 233 25.55 -19.33 17.44
N GLY A 234 25.88 -20.37 16.67
CA GLY A 234 25.00 -20.86 15.60
C GLY A 234 25.01 -20.02 14.33
N GLY A 235 25.83 -18.95 14.27
CA GLY A 235 26.03 -18.13 13.08
C GLY A 235 27.04 -18.73 12.08
N ASP A 236 27.41 -17.94 11.08
CA ASP A 236 28.42 -18.28 10.07
C ASP A 236 29.81 -17.76 10.49
N PRO A 237 30.84 -18.62 10.62
CA PRO A 237 32.19 -18.20 11.04
C PRO A 237 32.86 -17.17 10.11
N GLN A 238 32.45 -17.10 8.84
CA GLN A 238 32.93 -16.05 7.92
C GLN A 238 32.22 -14.70 8.14
N GLY A 239 31.18 -14.66 8.97
CA GLY A 239 30.45 -13.44 9.31
C GLY A 239 29.42 -13.03 8.27
N ARG A 240 28.97 -13.94 7.40
CA ARG A 240 27.98 -13.64 6.35
C ARG A 240 26.53 -13.64 6.85
N MET A 241 26.32 -13.73 8.17
CA MET A 241 25.01 -13.69 8.80
C MET A 241 24.97 -12.61 9.87
N LEU A 242 23.95 -11.76 9.83
CA LEU A 242 23.60 -10.89 10.94
C LEU A 242 22.43 -11.49 11.70
N VAL A 243 22.50 -11.43 13.02
CA VAL A 243 21.44 -11.95 13.89
C VAL A 243 21.01 -10.84 14.84
N PHE A 244 19.72 -10.57 14.87
CA PHE A 244 19.10 -9.65 15.80
C PHE A 244 18.17 -10.43 16.74
N ASP A 245 18.26 -10.16 18.04
CA ASP A 245 17.39 -10.78 19.05
C ASP A 245 15.98 -10.16 19.09
N GLU A 246 15.80 -9.05 18.38
CA GLU A 246 14.54 -8.36 18.13
C GLU A 246 14.59 -7.73 16.74
N PHE A 247 13.45 -7.52 16.09
CA PHE A 247 13.45 -6.85 14.79
C PHE A 247 14.01 -5.42 14.91
N SER A 248 14.83 -5.02 13.93
CA SER A 248 15.38 -3.68 13.85
C SER A 248 15.52 -3.25 12.39
N SER A 249 15.35 -1.95 12.12
CA SER A 249 15.59 -1.39 10.78
C SER A 249 17.08 -1.46 10.45
N TRP A 250 17.47 -2.48 9.67
CA TRP A 250 18.88 -2.79 9.43
C TRP A 250 19.38 -2.35 8.05
N LYS A 251 18.51 -2.27 7.04
CA LYS A 251 18.91 -2.21 5.62
C LYS A 251 19.78 -0.99 5.30
N ASP A 252 19.25 0.21 5.49
CA ASP A 252 19.98 1.46 5.19
C ASP A 252 21.29 1.57 5.97
N HIS A 253 21.27 1.27 7.28
CA HIS A 253 22.47 1.26 8.11
C HIS A 253 23.52 0.26 7.66
N LEU A 254 23.12 -0.95 7.27
CA LEU A 254 24.04 -1.97 6.80
C LEU A 254 24.80 -1.48 5.55
N PHE A 255 24.10 -0.93 4.56
CA PHE A 255 24.76 -0.45 3.34
C PHE A 255 25.69 0.74 3.60
N ARG A 256 25.29 1.70 4.47
CA ARG A 256 26.17 2.81 4.87
C ARG A 256 27.41 2.31 5.61
N LEU A 257 27.23 1.43 6.60
CA LEU A 257 28.32 0.87 7.38
C LEU A 257 29.27 0.00 6.56
N GLU A 258 28.80 -0.70 5.52
CA GLU A 258 29.66 -1.43 4.59
C GLU A 258 30.54 -0.50 3.73
N ALA A 259 30.09 0.74 3.48
CA ALA A 259 30.91 1.75 2.80
C ALA A 259 31.93 2.40 3.76
N GLU A 260 31.57 2.53 5.04
CA GLU A 260 32.42 3.13 6.09
C GLU A 260 33.45 2.15 6.66
N LEU A 261 33.11 0.86 6.75
CA LEU A 261 33.93 -0.17 7.38
C LEU A 261 34.61 -1.07 6.33
N PRO A 262 35.89 -1.44 6.51
CA PRO A 262 36.61 -2.30 5.57
C PRO A 262 36.20 -3.78 5.73
N ILE A 263 34.97 -4.13 5.31
CA ILE A 263 34.47 -5.50 5.31
C ILE A 263 34.84 -6.18 3.99
N PRO A 264 35.66 -7.25 3.99
CA PRO A 264 35.99 -7.98 2.76
C PRO A 264 34.74 -8.55 2.09
N ASP A 265 34.70 -8.58 0.76
CA ASP A 265 33.52 -9.06 0.00
C ASP A 265 33.08 -10.47 0.41
N ALA A 266 34.04 -11.36 0.67
CA ALA A 266 33.76 -12.73 1.12
C ALA A 266 33.10 -12.82 2.52
N GLU A 267 33.16 -11.74 3.30
CA GLU A 267 32.64 -11.63 4.66
C GLU A 267 31.40 -10.71 4.76
N ARG A 268 30.93 -10.18 3.64
CA ARG A 268 29.74 -9.31 3.63
C ARG A 268 28.51 -10.11 4.05
N PRO A 269 27.64 -9.54 4.89
CA PRO A 269 26.36 -10.15 5.23
C PRO A 269 25.55 -10.54 4.00
N VAL A 270 25.05 -11.76 4.01
CA VAL A 270 24.20 -12.36 2.97
C VAL A 270 22.80 -12.60 3.51
N TYR A 271 22.69 -13.01 4.77
CA TYR A 271 21.41 -13.23 5.43
C TYR A 271 21.32 -12.43 6.73
N VAL A 272 20.11 -12.00 7.04
CA VAL A 272 19.72 -11.37 8.31
C VAL A 272 18.68 -12.26 8.98
N VAL A 273 18.91 -12.59 10.24
CA VAL A 273 18.06 -13.49 11.03
C VAL A 273 17.49 -12.74 12.22
N TYR A 274 16.18 -12.77 12.41
CA TYR A 274 15.49 -12.02 13.47
C TYR A 274 14.13 -12.63 13.82
N PRO A 275 13.56 -12.36 15.01
CA PRO A 275 12.20 -12.77 15.32
C PRO A 275 11.17 -11.83 14.67
N ASP A 276 10.04 -12.39 14.23
CA ASP A 276 8.86 -11.62 13.88
C ASP A 276 7.96 -11.38 15.11
N GLU A 277 6.89 -10.62 14.90
CA GLU A 277 5.94 -10.21 15.94
C GLU A 277 5.19 -11.40 16.58
N SER A 278 5.14 -12.55 15.90
CA SER A 278 4.52 -13.79 16.41
C SER A 278 5.49 -14.66 17.22
N GLY A 279 6.74 -14.22 17.40
CA GLY A 279 7.80 -14.96 18.06
C GLY A 279 8.43 -16.06 17.20
N LYS A 280 8.06 -16.14 15.91
CA LYS A 280 8.71 -17.00 14.92
C LYS A 280 9.93 -16.28 14.38
N TRP A 281 10.79 -16.98 13.65
CA TRP A 281 12.07 -16.46 13.19
C TRP A 281 12.16 -16.39 11.68
N ARG A 282 12.70 -15.28 11.19
CA ARG A 282 12.87 -14.97 9.78
C ARG A 282 14.32 -15.12 9.36
N VAL A 283 14.51 -15.55 8.13
CA VAL A 283 15.79 -15.49 7.42
C VAL A 283 15.55 -14.64 6.18
N GLN A 284 16.10 -13.44 6.15
CA GLN A 284 15.95 -12.51 5.04
C GLN A 284 17.27 -12.35 4.30
N ALA A 285 17.24 -12.49 2.98
CA ALA A 285 18.40 -12.27 2.13
C ALA A 285 18.67 -10.76 1.98
N VAL A 286 19.94 -10.37 2.08
CA VAL A 286 20.39 -8.99 1.87
C VAL A 286 20.36 -8.70 0.37
N PRO A 287 19.74 -7.60 -0.09
CA PRO A 287 19.74 -7.23 -1.51
C PRO A 287 21.12 -6.79 -2.00
N GLU A 288 21.31 -6.72 -3.32
CA GLU A 288 22.55 -6.23 -3.94
C GLU A 288 22.77 -4.73 -3.72
N SER A 289 21.68 -3.96 -3.72
CA SER A 289 21.62 -2.54 -3.34
C SER A 289 20.37 -2.28 -2.49
N PRO A 290 20.25 -1.13 -1.78
CA PRO A 290 19.09 -0.84 -0.95
C PRO A 290 17.74 -0.95 -1.70
N GLU A 291 17.72 -0.58 -2.97
CA GLU A 291 16.56 -0.54 -3.88
C GLU A 291 16.39 -1.82 -4.72
N SER A 292 17.37 -2.72 -4.70
CA SER A 292 17.36 -3.92 -5.55
C SER A 292 16.37 -4.98 -5.03
N PHE A 293 15.61 -5.55 -5.95
CA PHE A 293 14.82 -6.76 -5.72
C PHE A 293 15.67 -8.04 -5.84
N VAL A 294 16.92 -7.92 -6.29
CA VAL A 294 17.88 -9.03 -6.41
C VAL A 294 18.63 -9.19 -5.10
N SER A 295 18.57 -10.40 -4.53
CA SER A 295 19.32 -10.77 -3.32
C SER A 295 20.77 -11.12 -3.66
N ARG A 296 21.74 -10.72 -2.82
CA ARG A 296 23.15 -11.17 -2.91
C ARG A 296 23.24 -12.69 -3.01
N LYS A 297 22.39 -13.37 -2.24
CA LYS A 297 22.08 -14.79 -2.38
C LYS A 297 20.66 -15.04 -1.88
N ALA A 298 19.75 -15.35 -2.80
CA ALA A 298 18.43 -15.82 -2.43
C ALA A 298 18.51 -17.21 -1.78
N LEU A 299 17.55 -17.54 -0.92
CA LEU A 299 17.39 -18.87 -0.37
C LEU A 299 17.31 -19.93 -1.51
N PRO A 300 17.76 -21.18 -1.27
CA PRO A 300 17.87 -22.21 -2.29
C PRO A 300 16.59 -22.40 -3.10
N GLU A 301 16.72 -22.48 -4.42
CA GLU A 301 15.59 -22.61 -5.36
C GLU A 301 14.68 -23.78 -5.00
N GLN A 302 15.25 -24.92 -4.64
CA GLN A 302 14.52 -26.10 -4.20
C GLN A 302 13.63 -25.87 -2.97
N TRP A 303 13.91 -24.85 -2.13
CA TRP A 303 13.08 -24.53 -0.96
C TRP A 303 11.94 -23.57 -1.29
N ARG A 304 12.04 -22.80 -2.38
CA ARG A 304 11.13 -21.68 -2.68
C ARG A 304 9.73 -22.18 -2.99
N GLY A 305 8.72 -21.50 -2.42
CA GLY A 305 7.32 -21.88 -2.56
C GLY A 305 6.91 -23.08 -1.70
N ILE A 306 7.85 -23.74 -1.00
CA ILE A 306 7.56 -24.88 -0.12
C ILE A 306 7.29 -24.38 1.31
N ARG A 307 6.34 -25.01 2.00
CA ARG A 307 5.87 -24.60 3.32
C ARG A 307 5.86 -25.74 4.33
N ASP A 308 5.84 -25.37 5.60
CA ASP A 308 5.56 -26.22 6.77
C ASP A 308 6.33 -27.55 6.80
N GLN A 309 5.62 -28.64 7.10
CA GLN A 309 6.23 -29.96 7.24
C GLN A 309 6.95 -30.41 5.96
N GLN A 310 6.42 -30.06 4.78
CA GLN A 310 7.07 -30.38 3.51
C GLN A 310 8.44 -29.70 3.40
N LEU A 311 8.54 -28.44 3.83
CA LEU A 311 9.82 -27.73 3.87
C LEU A 311 10.74 -28.33 4.94
N SER A 312 10.20 -28.71 6.09
CA SER A 312 10.97 -29.38 7.14
C SER A 312 11.54 -30.71 6.70
N ASP A 313 10.76 -31.53 5.99
CA ASP A 313 11.21 -32.81 5.45
C ASP A 313 12.26 -32.61 4.35
N LEU A 314 12.03 -31.65 3.45
CA LEU A 314 12.95 -31.31 2.36
C LEU A 314 14.30 -30.81 2.85
N THR A 315 14.30 -29.96 3.87
CA THR A 315 15.52 -29.34 4.43
C THR A 315 16.17 -30.22 5.50
N GLY A 316 15.41 -31.16 6.07
CA GLY A 316 15.75 -31.84 7.31
C GLY A 316 15.82 -30.88 8.52
N ILE A 317 15.25 -29.68 8.45
CA ILE A 317 15.23 -28.68 9.52
C ILE A 317 13.82 -28.64 10.12
N PRO A 318 13.65 -29.01 11.41
CA PRO A 318 12.33 -29.00 12.03
C PRO A 318 11.77 -27.58 12.16
N GLY A 319 10.44 -27.47 12.11
CA GLY A 319 9.71 -26.22 12.35
C GLY A 319 9.84 -25.18 11.24
N CYS A 320 10.19 -25.57 10.02
CA CYS A 320 10.14 -24.66 8.88
C CYS A 320 8.70 -24.19 8.64
N ILE A 321 8.52 -22.93 8.23
CA ILE A 321 7.21 -22.33 7.97
C ILE A 321 7.04 -22.08 6.47
N PHE A 322 7.98 -21.37 5.84
CA PHE A 322 7.95 -21.14 4.39
C PHE A 322 9.30 -20.65 3.86
N VAL A 323 9.46 -20.68 2.53
CA VAL A 323 10.39 -19.82 1.78
C VAL A 323 9.64 -19.15 0.63
N HIS A 324 9.76 -17.84 0.48
CA HIS A 324 9.09 -17.09 -0.58
C HIS A 324 9.54 -17.56 -1.97
N GLN A 325 8.69 -17.43 -3.00
CA GLN A 325 8.98 -17.91 -4.35
C GLN A 325 10.25 -17.31 -4.98
N SER A 326 10.57 -16.05 -4.68
CA SER A 326 11.84 -15.43 -5.12
C SER A 326 13.03 -15.78 -4.22
N GLY A 327 12.80 -16.39 -3.06
CA GLY A 327 13.83 -16.76 -2.08
C GLY A 327 14.38 -15.60 -1.25
N PHE A 328 13.78 -14.41 -1.31
CA PHE A 328 14.25 -13.25 -0.55
C PHE A 328 14.04 -13.39 0.98
N ILE A 329 13.08 -14.22 1.40
CA ILE A 329 12.77 -14.43 2.81
C ILE A 329 12.24 -15.85 3.06
N GLY A 330 12.53 -16.38 4.24
CA GLY A 330 11.98 -17.63 4.76
C GLY A 330 11.69 -17.54 6.26
N GLY A 331 11.01 -18.55 6.79
CA GLY A 331 10.57 -18.59 8.18
C GLY A 331 10.77 -19.94 8.85
N ASN A 332 11.08 -19.92 10.15
CA ASN A 332 11.13 -21.09 11.03
C ASN A 332 10.49 -20.76 12.38
N ALA A 333 9.93 -21.75 13.06
CA ALA A 333 9.34 -21.60 14.37
C ALA A 333 10.36 -21.30 15.49
N THR A 334 11.63 -21.58 15.25
CA THR A 334 12.70 -21.44 16.26
C THR A 334 13.89 -20.67 15.71
N LYS A 335 14.61 -20.00 16.62
CA LYS A 335 15.88 -19.32 16.33
C LYS A 335 16.90 -20.28 15.71
N ASP A 336 17.10 -21.44 16.34
CA ASP A 336 18.07 -22.43 15.88
C ASP A 336 17.74 -22.97 14.50
N GLY A 337 16.45 -23.19 14.21
CA GLY A 337 15.98 -23.59 12.89
C GLY A 337 16.24 -22.51 11.84
N ALA A 338 15.97 -21.24 12.13
CA ALA A 338 16.26 -20.13 11.22
C ALA A 338 17.78 -19.95 10.98
N LEU A 339 18.59 -20.03 12.04
CA LEU A 339 20.06 -20.00 11.93
C LEU A 339 20.57 -21.17 11.09
N ARG A 340 19.99 -22.37 11.25
CA ARG A 340 20.33 -23.52 10.42
C ARG A 340 19.90 -23.33 8.96
N MET A 341 18.71 -22.80 8.69
CA MET A 341 18.26 -22.49 7.33
C MET A 341 19.24 -21.55 6.63
N ALA A 342 19.67 -20.47 7.30
CA ALA A 342 20.64 -19.53 6.75
C ALA A 342 22.00 -20.18 6.46
N ARG A 343 22.53 -21.02 7.36
CA ARG A 343 23.81 -21.71 7.18
C ARG A 343 23.77 -22.76 6.05
N ASP A 344 22.71 -23.56 6.02
CA ASP A 344 22.52 -24.58 4.99
C ASP A 344 22.36 -23.88 3.62
N ALA A 345 21.64 -22.76 3.57
CA ALA A 345 21.50 -21.91 2.38
C ALA A 345 22.83 -21.27 1.93
N LEU A 346 23.72 -20.88 2.85
CA LEU A 346 25.06 -20.40 2.50
C LEU A 346 25.91 -21.51 1.85
N SER A 347 25.73 -22.75 2.30
CA SER A 347 26.53 -23.92 1.89
C SER A 347 26.06 -24.56 0.58
N ILE A 348 24.77 -24.45 0.27
CA ILE A 348 24.22 -24.89 -1.03
C ILE A 348 24.79 -23.96 -2.12
N GLY A 349 25.56 -24.53 -3.05
CA GLY A 349 26.09 -23.79 -4.19
C GLY A 349 24.96 -23.23 -5.07
N PRO A 350 25.20 -22.19 -5.88
CA PRO A 350 24.25 -21.82 -6.92
C PRO A 350 23.98 -23.06 -7.78
N ALA A 351 22.70 -23.38 -8.02
CA ALA A 351 22.35 -24.43 -8.97
C ALA A 351 23.09 -24.12 -10.29
N ALA A 352 23.79 -25.12 -10.83
CA ALA A 352 24.40 -24.97 -12.15
C ALA A 352 23.30 -24.49 -13.10
N GLN A 353 23.49 -23.33 -13.72
CA GLN A 353 22.57 -22.80 -14.74
C GLN A 353 22.49 -23.84 -15.86
N GLY A 354 21.49 -24.72 -15.78
CA GLY A 354 21.17 -25.71 -16.78
C GLY A 354 20.67 -24.99 -18.02
N GLN A 355 21.43 -25.13 -19.09
CA GLN A 355 21.11 -24.69 -20.44
C GLN A 355 19.67 -25.07 -20.82
N ALA A 356 19.04 -24.13 -21.52
CA ALA A 356 17.81 -24.36 -22.26
C ALA A 356 17.86 -25.66 -23.10
N GLY A 357 16.78 -26.42 -23.05
CA GLY A 357 16.42 -27.39 -24.10
C GLY A 357 16.61 -28.86 -23.74
N ALA A 358 15.50 -29.56 -23.52
CA ALA A 358 15.35 -30.96 -23.87
C ALA A 358 13.84 -31.28 -24.08
N PRO A 359 13.48 -32.27 -24.90
CA PRO A 359 12.54 -32.07 -25.99
C PRO A 359 11.16 -32.68 -25.73
N VAL A 360 10.11 -32.00 -26.18
CA VAL A 360 8.79 -32.63 -26.36
C VAL A 360 8.77 -33.28 -27.74
N VAL A 361 8.79 -34.62 -27.71
CA VAL A 361 8.68 -35.49 -28.89
C VAL A 361 7.33 -35.26 -29.58
N ALA A 362 7.40 -34.95 -30.86
CA ALA A 362 6.26 -34.87 -31.76
C ALA A 362 5.71 -36.27 -32.08
N SER A 363 4.39 -36.45 -31.97
CA SER A 363 3.63 -37.28 -32.91
C SER A 363 2.14 -36.94 -32.82
N PHE A 364 1.59 -36.22 -33.79
CA PHE A 364 0.31 -36.58 -34.40
C PHE A 364 0.25 -35.98 -35.81
N SER A 365 0.04 -36.89 -36.75
CA SER A 365 0.03 -36.67 -38.19
C SER A 365 -1.37 -36.30 -38.70
N LYS A 366 -1.37 -35.40 -39.70
CA LYS A 366 -2.26 -35.30 -40.88
C LYS A 366 -3.75 -34.97 -40.66
N GLY A 367 -4.12 -33.81 -41.20
CA GLY A 367 -5.43 -33.51 -41.78
C GLY A 367 -5.33 -32.23 -42.62
N ALA A 368 -5.34 -32.37 -43.94
CA ALA A 368 -5.13 -31.30 -44.92
C ALA A 368 -6.44 -30.66 -45.39
N ALA A 369 -6.42 -29.36 -45.69
CA ALA A 369 -7.22 -28.66 -46.72
C ALA A 369 -6.73 -27.20 -46.78
N THR A 370 -5.83 -26.82 -47.70
CA THR A 370 -6.07 -26.26 -49.06
C THR A 370 -6.91 -24.97 -49.14
N ALA A 371 -6.26 -23.86 -49.47
CA ALA A 371 -6.54 -22.94 -50.61
C ALA A 371 -5.96 -21.54 -50.28
N ALA A 372 -4.83 -21.15 -50.90
CA ALA A 372 -4.73 -20.30 -52.11
C ALA A 372 -4.73 -18.78 -51.76
N ALA A 373 -3.57 -18.11 -51.81
CA ALA A 373 -3.00 -17.37 -52.96
C ALA A 373 -3.59 -15.93 -53.05
N ALA A 374 -2.90 -14.83 -53.37
CA ALA A 374 -1.53 -14.46 -53.76
C ALA A 374 -1.42 -12.91 -53.52
N ALA A 375 -0.25 -12.35 -53.18
CA ALA A 375 0.63 -11.54 -54.05
C ALA A 375 -0.07 -10.38 -54.82
N ALA A 376 0.45 -9.16 -55.02
CA ALA A 376 1.82 -8.67 -55.06
C ALA A 376 1.82 -7.11 -55.03
N ALA A 377 3.03 -6.56 -54.91
CA ALA A 377 3.41 -5.14 -54.83
C ALA A 377 3.20 -4.30 -56.10
N ALA A 378 3.15 -2.97 -55.93
CA ALA A 378 3.77 -1.98 -56.83
C ALA A 378 3.88 -0.59 -56.16
N ALA A 379 5.10 -0.03 -56.15
CA ALA A 379 5.41 1.41 -56.11
C ALA A 379 5.51 1.93 -57.59
N PRO A 380 5.64 3.23 -57.95
CA PRO A 380 6.34 4.32 -57.23
C PRO A 380 5.83 5.79 -57.40
N ALA A 381 6.59 6.70 -56.76
CA ALA A 381 6.95 8.09 -57.14
C ALA A 381 6.13 9.32 -56.65
N HIS A 382 6.75 10.00 -55.66
CA HIS A 382 6.86 11.43 -55.30
C HIS A 382 5.94 12.52 -55.89
N ASP A 383 5.33 13.32 -54.99
CA ASP A 383 5.50 14.80 -54.92
C ASP A 383 5.11 15.35 -53.52
N HIS A 384 5.64 16.51 -53.16
CA HIS A 384 5.69 17.14 -51.83
C HIS A 384 4.38 17.83 -51.36
N GLY A 385 4.16 17.86 -50.03
CA GLY A 385 3.22 18.80 -49.41
C GLY A 385 2.96 18.51 -47.92
N HIS A 386 3.55 19.31 -47.02
CA HIS A 386 3.27 19.26 -45.58
C HIS A 386 1.90 19.88 -45.27
N SER A 387 1.06 19.21 -44.48
CA SER A 387 0.38 19.81 -43.31
C SER A 387 -0.63 18.86 -42.64
N HIS A 388 -0.52 18.84 -41.30
CA HIS A 388 -1.55 18.53 -40.30
C HIS A 388 -2.44 17.31 -40.50
N GLY A 389 -1.96 16.17 -39.99
CA GLY A 389 -2.79 15.03 -39.65
C GLY A 389 -3.71 15.36 -38.48
N SER A 390 -5.02 15.33 -38.73
CA SER A 390 -6.03 14.99 -37.73
C SER A 390 -6.79 13.76 -38.23
N SER A 391 -6.19 12.59 -38.02
CA SER A 391 -6.94 11.34 -37.99
C SER A 391 -6.72 10.75 -36.60
N ALA A 392 -7.68 11.00 -35.72
CA ALA A 392 -7.79 10.29 -34.47
C ALA A 392 -8.02 8.79 -34.78
N GLN A 393 -6.99 7.99 -34.62
CA GLN A 393 -7.02 6.53 -34.54
C GLN A 393 -5.82 6.12 -33.71
N GLU A 394 -6.03 6.02 -32.40
CA GLU A 394 -6.01 4.77 -31.63
C GLU A 394 -4.58 4.39 -31.20
N HIS A 395 -4.43 3.53 -30.19
CA HIS A 395 -3.18 2.98 -29.59
C HIS A 395 -2.62 3.74 -28.37
N GLY A 396 -2.28 3.10 -27.25
CA GLY A 396 -2.32 1.69 -26.89
C GLY A 396 -1.79 1.51 -25.46
N HIS A 397 -2.64 0.99 -24.58
CA HIS A 397 -2.29 0.57 -23.22
C HIS A 397 -2.36 -0.97 -23.17
N THR A 398 -1.38 -1.60 -22.50
CA THR A 398 -1.51 -2.98 -21.99
C THR A 398 -1.02 -3.00 -20.55
N HIS A 399 -1.84 -2.48 -19.64
CA HIS A 399 -2.75 -3.33 -18.86
C HIS A 399 -4.16 -2.98 -19.33
N ASP A 400 -5.12 -3.91 -19.22
CA ASP A 400 -6.49 -3.66 -19.64
C ASP A 400 -6.97 -2.31 -19.09
N VAL A 401 -7.21 -1.38 -20.01
CA VAL A 401 -7.94 -0.16 -19.68
C VAL A 401 -9.32 -0.65 -19.31
N MET A 402 -9.63 -0.63 -18.02
CA MET A 402 -11.00 -0.81 -17.59
C MET A 402 -11.76 0.48 -17.94
N ASP A 403 -12.29 0.56 -19.16
CA ASP A 403 -13.23 1.60 -19.63
C ASP A 403 -14.54 1.65 -18.79
N HIS A 404 -14.69 0.65 -17.93
CA HIS A 404 -15.83 0.39 -17.08
C HIS A 404 -15.31 -0.20 -15.75
N PRO A 405 -16.01 -0.07 -14.61
CA PRO A 405 -15.70 -0.75 -13.34
C PRO A 405 -15.71 -2.31 -13.38
N GLY A 406 -15.52 -2.90 -14.57
CA GLY A 406 -15.73 -4.32 -14.90
C GLY A 406 -17.20 -4.63 -15.17
N ARG A 407 -17.46 -5.67 -15.96
CA ARG A 407 -18.82 -6.11 -16.31
C ARG A 407 -19.05 -7.49 -15.71
N PHE A 408 -20.27 -7.75 -15.26
CA PHE A 408 -20.60 -9.02 -14.63
C PHE A 408 -20.30 -10.22 -15.55
N ASN A 409 -20.63 -10.10 -16.84
CA ASN A 409 -20.45 -11.19 -17.82
C ASN A 409 -19.00 -11.39 -18.25
N ASP A 410 -18.12 -10.41 -17.99
CA ASP A 410 -16.70 -10.44 -18.37
C ASP A 410 -15.79 -10.71 -17.16
N ARG A 411 -16.38 -11.05 -16.00
CA ARG A 411 -15.63 -11.29 -14.77
C ARG A 411 -14.79 -12.56 -14.84
N ASP A 412 -13.69 -12.56 -14.10
CA ASP A 412 -12.97 -13.80 -13.82
C ASP A 412 -13.87 -14.74 -13.01
N VAL A 413 -14.01 -15.97 -13.51
CA VAL A 413 -14.73 -17.05 -12.83
C VAL A 413 -13.73 -18.08 -12.35
N PRO A 414 -13.92 -18.69 -11.17
CA PRO A 414 -13.03 -19.73 -10.67
C PRO A 414 -12.90 -20.89 -11.67
N ASN A 415 -11.65 -21.31 -11.93
CA ASN A 415 -11.40 -22.51 -12.72
C ASN A 415 -11.40 -23.73 -11.81
N TYR A 416 -12.35 -24.65 -12.04
CA TYR A 416 -12.47 -25.87 -11.25
C TYR A 416 -11.65 -27.05 -11.83
N GLU A 417 -10.96 -26.87 -12.95
CA GLU A 417 -10.06 -27.89 -13.50
C GLU A 417 -8.92 -28.18 -12.52
N GLY A 418 -8.84 -29.41 -12.02
CA GLY A 418 -7.84 -29.81 -11.03
C GLY A 418 -8.16 -29.39 -9.59
N ARG A 419 -9.34 -28.82 -9.33
CA ARG A 419 -9.75 -28.41 -7.97
C ARG A 419 -9.95 -29.64 -7.07
N ASN A 420 -9.21 -29.70 -5.97
CA ASN A 420 -9.37 -30.73 -4.94
C ASN A 420 -10.22 -30.23 -3.77
N TRP A 421 -11.51 -30.55 -3.79
CA TRP A 421 -12.46 -30.15 -2.74
C TRP A 421 -12.19 -30.78 -1.36
N ASN A 422 -11.30 -31.79 -1.28
CA ASN A 422 -10.88 -32.35 0.00
C ASN A 422 -9.77 -31.53 0.67
N GLU A 423 -8.97 -30.78 -0.10
CA GLU A 423 -7.98 -29.83 0.45
C GLU A 423 -8.65 -28.57 0.98
N ARG A 424 -9.61 -28.03 0.21
CA ARG A 424 -10.44 -26.90 0.63
C ARG A 424 -11.82 -27.01 0.00
N ALA A 425 -12.85 -27.05 0.84
CA ALA A 425 -14.22 -27.10 0.38
C ALA A 425 -14.63 -25.81 -0.34
N PHE A 426 -15.76 -25.89 -1.06
CA PHE A 426 -16.36 -24.75 -1.76
C PHE A 426 -16.48 -23.55 -0.81
N THR A 427 -15.78 -22.47 -1.15
CA THR A 427 -15.56 -21.32 -0.27
C THR A 427 -16.36 -20.12 -0.75
N ILE A 428 -17.19 -19.56 0.14
CA ILE A 428 -17.99 -18.37 -0.12
C ILE A 428 -17.32 -17.16 0.51
N GLY A 429 -17.00 -16.15 -0.30
CA GLY A 429 -16.54 -14.85 0.17
C GLY A 429 -17.70 -13.90 0.42
N ILE A 430 -17.74 -13.25 1.59
CA ILE A 430 -18.74 -12.23 1.93
C ILE A 430 -18.03 -10.90 2.17
N GLY A 431 -18.12 -10.01 1.19
CA GLY A 431 -17.49 -8.68 1.18
C GLY A 431 -18.49 -7.53 1.31
N GLY A 432 -17.99 -6.33 1.58
CA GLY A 432 -18.85 -5.13 1.69
C GLY A 432 -18.38 -4.08 2.71
N PRO A 433 -18.96 -2.86 2.65
CA PRO A 433 -18.62 -1.76 3.56
C PRO A 433 -18.81 -2.08 5.03
N VAL A 434 -18.10 -1.33 5.88
CA VAL A 434 -18.29 -1.34 7.33
C VAL A 434 -19.77 -1.06 7.64
N GLY A 435 -20.38 -1.90 8.47
CA GLY A 435 -21.77 -1.73 8.90
C GLY A 435 -22.85 -2.14 7.88
N SER A 436 -22.51 -2.62 6.68
CA SER A 436 -23.49 -3.06 5.66
C SER A 436 -24.33 -4.29 6.08
N GLY A 437 -23.85 -5.04 7.07
CA GLY A 437 -24.53 -6.22 7.62
C GLY A 437 -23.99 -7.56 7.12
N LYS A 438 -22.72 -7.62 6.71
CA LYS A 438 -22.00 -8.85 6.35
C LYS A 438 -22.10 -9.93 7.42
N THR A 439 -21.64 -9.66 8.64
CA THR A 439 -21.70 -10.58 9.79
C THR A 439 -23.13 -11.04 10.10
N ALA A 440 -24.12 -10.15 9.95
CA ALA A 440 -25.53 -10.49 10.13
C ALA A 440 -26.03 -11.45 9.06
N LEU A 441 -25.66 -11.22 7.79
CA LEU A 441 -25.99 -12.12 6.68
C LEU A 441 -25.31 -13.48 6.89
N LEU A 442 -24.03 -13.49 7.25
CA LEU A 442 -23.28 -14.71 7.55
C LEU A 442 -23.92 -15.52 8.68
N LEU A 443 -24.36 -14.87 9.76
CA LEU A 443 -25.11 -15.53 10.84
C LEU A 443 -26.41 -16.19 10.32
N ALA A 444 -27.16 -15.50 9.47
CA ALA A 444 -28.39 -16.01 8.89
C ALA A 444 -28.12 -17.22 7.97
N LEU A 445 -27.08 -17.14 7.14
CA LEU A 445 -26.62 -18.25 6.28
C LEU A 445 -26.18 -19.46 7.13
N CYS A 446 -25.40 -19.24 8.19
CA CYS A 446 -24.97 -20.30 9.10
C CYS A 446 -26.18 -21.02 9.72
N ARG A 447 -27.14 -20.26 10.26
CA ARG A 447 -28.35 -20.84 10.89
C ARG A 447 -29.18 -21.65 9.90
N ARG A 448 -29.27 -21.17 8.65
CA ARG A 448 -30.05 -21.82 7.61
C ARG A 448 -29.39 -23.10 7.08
N LEU A 449 -28.07 -23.14 6.99
CA LEU A 449 -27.33 -24.22 6.32
C LEU A 449 -26.73 -25.25 7.27
N ARG A 450 -26.45 -24.90 8.53
CA ARG A 450 -25.74 -25.77 9.49
C ARG A 450 -26.43 -27.08 9.85
N ASP A 451 -27.73 -27.21 9.56
CA ASP A 451 -28.49 -28.44 9.82
C ASP A 451 -28.48 -29.38 8.60
N GLU A 452 -28.03 -28.90 7.44
CA GLU A 452 -27.99 -29.65 6.17
C GLU A 452 -26.55 -29.88 5.67
N LEU A 453 -25.65 -28.93 5.93
CA LEU A 453 -24.27 -28.94 5.47
C LEU A 453 -23.30 -28.75 6.64
N ASN A 454 -22.25 -29.57 6.65
CA ASN A 454 -21.12 -29.39 7.55
C ASN A 454 -20.31 -28.16 7.13
N ILE A 455 -20.47 -27.04 7.84
CA ILE A 455 -19.87 -25.76 7.46
C ILE A 455 -18.90 -25.22 8.52
N ALA A 456 -17.97 -24.35 8.10
CA ALA A 456 -17.09 -23.57 8.97
C ALA A 456 -16.86 -22.15 8.42
N VAL A 457 -16.34 -21.25 9.26
CA VAL A 457 -16.27 -19.81 9.03
C VAL A 457 -14.89 -19.26 9.40
N VAL A 458 -14.37 -18.37 8.55
CA VAL A 458 -13.27 -17.45 8.83
C VAL A 458 -13.80 -16.02 8.78
N THR A 459 -13.53 -15.20 9.80
CA THR A 459 -13.85 -13.77 9.81
C THR A 459 -12.58 -12.94 9.80
N ASN A 460 -12.55 -11.86 9.03
CA ASN A 460 -11.43 -10.92 8.97
C ASN A 460 -11.84 -9.62 9.65
N ASP A 461 -10.96 -9.09 10.50
CA ASP A 461 -11.07 -7.73 10.99
C ASP A 461 -9.67 -7.13 11.15
N ILE A 462 -9.55 -5.81 11.23
CA ILE A 462 -8.23 -5.16 11.18
C ILE A 462 -7.44 -5.46 12.45
N PHE A 463 -8.05 -5.26 13.62
CA PHE A 463 -7.37 -5.36 14.92
C PHE A 463 -8.18 -6.09 16.00
N THR A 464 -9.38 -6.59 15.69
CA THR A 464 -10.27 -7.19 16.70
C THR A 464 -10.76 -8.56 16.26
N ARG A 465 -11.53 -9.22 17.15
CA ARG A 465 -12.20 -10.50 16.88
C ARG A 465 -13.72 -10.38 16.99
N GLU A 466 -14.24 -9.16 16.93
CA GLU A 466 -15.63 -8.86 17.23
C GLU A 466 -16.63 -9.64 16.36
N ASP A 467 -16.32 -9.81 15.07
CA ASP A 467 -17.18 -10.58 14.16
C ASP A 467 -17.22 -12.09 14.53
N GLN A 468 -16.08 -12.69 14.87
CA GLN A 468 -16.03 -14.06 15.39
C GLN A 468 -16.81 -14.18 16.71
N GLU A 469 -16.57 -13.26 17.64
CA GLU A 469 -17.21 -13.26 18.95
C GLU A 469 -18.72 -13.05 18.83
N PHE A 470 -19.16 -12.20 17.92
CA PHE A 470 -20.56 -12.03 17.56
C PHE A 470 -21.17 -13.35 17.09
N LEU A 471 -20.53 -14.05 16.14
CA LEU A 471 -21.05 -15.33 15.64
C LEU A 471 -21.09 -16.42 16.72
N ARG A 472 -20.08 -16.50 17.59
CA ARG A 472 -20.05 -17.43 18.73
C ARG A 472 -21.16 -17.15 19.74
N ARG A 473 -21.31 -15.89 20.16
CA ARG A 473 -22.39 -15.46 21.09
C ARG A 473 -23.78 -15.78 20.57
N HIS A 474 -23.98 -15.75 19.26
CA HIS A 474 -25.25 -16.09 18.62
C HIS A 474 -25.38 -17.57 18.26
N SER A 475 -24.44 -18.39 18.74
CA SER A 475 -24.33 -19.82 18.51
C SER A 475 -24.45 -20.16 17.04
N ALA A 476 -23.73 -19.45 16.17
CA ALA A 476 -23.82 -19.62 14.72
C ALA A 476 -23.55 -21.09 14.33
N LEU A 477 -22.47 -21.67 14.84
CA LEU A 477 -22.04 -23.04 14.58
C LEU A 477 -21.64 -23.77 15.86
N SER A 478 -21.67 -25.11 15.81
CA SER A 478 -21.17 -25.99 16.87
C SER A 478 -20.28 -27.09 16.25
N PRO A 479 -19.08 -27.37 16.82
CA PRO A 479 -18.43 -26.64 17.91
C PRO A 479 -17.96 -25.23 17.50
N GLU A 480 -17.73 -24.34 18.47
CA GLU A 480 -17.28 -22.96 18.22
C GLU A 480 -15.91 -22.86 17.54
N SER A 481 -15.09 -23.92 17.61
CA SER A 481 -13.81 -24.04 16.91
C SER A 481 -13.94 -24.01 15.38
N LYS A 482 -15.15 -24.22 14.85
CA LYS A 482 -15.48 -24.02 13.43
C LYS A 482 -15.52 -22.55 13.00
N ILE A 483 -15.36 -21.61 13.93
CA ILE A 483 -15.34 -20.17 13.65
C ILE A 483 -13.97 -19.63 14.04
N ARG A 484 -13.19 -19.17 13.06
CA ARG A 484 -11.83 -18.64 13.23
C ARG A 484 -11.78 -17.16 12.84
N ALA A 485 -10.90 -16.41 13.51
CA ALA A 485 -10.69 -15.00 13.26
C ALA A 485 -9.29 -14.78 12.69
N ILE A 486 -9.17 -13.82 11.79
CA ILE A 486 -7.91 -13.30 11.27
C ILE A 486 -7.89 -11.80 11.53
N GLU A 487 -6.87 -11.36 12.26
CA GLU A 487 -6.53 -9.95 12.44
C GLU A 487 -5.61 -9.55 11.29
N THR A 488 -6.12 -8.77 10.32
CA THR A 488 -5.40 -8.47 9.07
C THR A 488 -4.27 -7.46 9.27
N GLY A 489 -4.30 -6.68 10.35
CA GLY A 489 -3.28 -5.67 10.68
C GLY A 489 -3.21 -4.45 9.74
N GLY A 490 -3.97 -4.46 8.65
CA GLY A 490 -3.92 -3.46 7.59
C GLY A 490 -5.16 -3.49 6.69
N CYS A 491 -5.04 -2.92 5.49
CA CYS A 491 -6.17 -2.72 4.58
C CYS A 491 -6.95 -4.02 4.29
N PRO A 492 -8.26 -4.10 4.58
CA PRO A 492 -9.01 -5.35 4.47
C PRO A 492 -9.06 -5.96 3.07
N HIS A 493 -9.03 -5.16 1.99
CA HIS A 493 -9.01 -5.73 0.64
C HIS A 493 -7.72 -6.49 0.33
N ALA A 494 -6.58 -6.09 0.90
CA ALA A 494 -5.31 -6.75 0.61
C ALA A 494 -5.36 -8.19 1.09
N ALA A 495 -5.94 -8.43 2.27
CA ALA A 495 -6.08 -9.76 2.88
C ALA A 495 -6.99 -10.74 2.12
N ILE A 496 -7.86 -10.23 1.23
CA ILE A 496 -8.78 -11.05 0.43
C ILE A 496 -8.46 -11.08 -1.07
N ARG A 497 -7.51 -10.24 -1.52
CA ARG A 497 -7.18 -10.09 -2.94
C ARG A 497 -5.70 -10.22 -3.26
N GLU A 498 -4.84 -9.53 -2.53
CA GLU A 498 -3.40 -9.39 -2.84
C GLU A 498 -2.56 -10.41 -2.08
N ASP A 499 -2.81 -10.55 -0.77
CA ASP A 499 -2.22 -11.57 0.08
C ASP A 499 -3.33 -12.35 0.80
N ILE A 500 -3.76 -13.43 0.16
CA ILE A 500 -4.82 -14.30 0.67
C ILE A 500 -4.31 -15.43 1.56
N SER A 501 -3.00 -15.44 1.86
CA SER A 501 -2.31 -16.59 2.44
C SER A 501 -2.87 -16.98 3.82
N ALA A 502 -3.13 -16.00 4.68
CA ALA A 502 -3.68 -16.24 6.01
C ALA A 502 -5.11 -16.82 5.94
N ASN A 503 -5.92 -16.31 5.02
CA ASN A 503 -7.28 -16.79 4.79
C ASN A 503 -7.28 -18.23 4.23
N LEU A 504 -6.46 -18.51 3.22
CA LEU A 504 -6.31 -19.85 2.66
C LEU A 504 -5.89 -20.85 3.73
N GLU A 505 -4.87 -20.52 4.52
CA GLU A 505 -4.37 -21.37 5.59
C GLU A 505 -5.45 -21.67 6.63
N ALA A 506 -6.19 -20.66 7.09
CA ALA A 506 -7.26 -20.87 8.06
C ALA A 506 -8.40 -21.75 7.51
N LEU A 507 -8.76 -21.57 6.23
CA LEU A 507 -9.78 -22.35 5.54
C LEU A 507 -9.36 -23.81 5.33
N GLU A 508 -8.13 -24.05 4.90
CA GLU A 508 -7.56 -25.41 4.71
C GLU A 508 -7.42 -26.15 6.03
N GLN A 509 -7.01 -25.47 7.10
CA GLN A 509 -6.98 -26.06 8.43
C GLN A 509 -8.37 -26.41 8.96
N LEU A 510 -9.38 -25.56 8.73
CA LEU A 510 -10.78 -25.89 9.04
C LEU A 510 -11.27 -27.08 8.22
N GLN A 511 -10.90 -27.15 6.94
CA GLN A 511 -11.22 -28.30 6.09
C GLN A 511 -10.58 -29.58 6.62
N ALA A 512 -9.30 -29.56 6.96
CA ALA A 512 -8.58 -30.71 7.48
C ALA A 512 -9.13 -31.17 8.85
N GLU A 513 -9.51 -30.25 9.72
CA GLU A 513 -10.00 -30.56 11.06
C GLU A 513 -11.45 -31.09 11.06
N PHE A 514 -12.32 -30.50 10.24
CA PHE A 514 -13.75 -30.77 10.29
C PHE A 514 -14.32 -31.46 9.05
N GLU A 515 -13.51 -31.69 8.02
CA GLU A 515 -13.93 -32.28 6.75
C GLU A 515 -15.16 -31.56 6.18
N THR A 516 -15.12 -30.23 6.10
CA THR A 516 -16.31 -29.44 5.78
C THR A 516 -16.80 -29.67 4.35
N GLN A 517 -18.09 -29.44 4.13
CA GLN A 517 -18.75 -29.48 2.83
C GLN A 517 -18.81 -28.10 2.16
N MET A 518 -18.65 -27.04 2.96
CA MET A 518 -18.69 -25.64 2.52
C MET A 518 -18.01 -24.75 3.58
N LEU A 519 -17.29 -23.74 3.12
CA LEU A 519 -16.61 -22.77 3.96
C LEU A 519 -17.11 -21.36 3.67
N PHE A 520 -17.11 -20.50 4.69
CA PHE A 520 -17.34 -19.07 4.56
C PHE A 520 -16.08 -18.30 4.96
N VAL A 521 -15.79 -17.24 4.23
CA VAL A 521 -14.81 -16.23 4.61
C VAL A 521 -15.46 -14.85 4.53
N GLU A 522 -15.55 -14.15 5.65
CA GLU A 522 -16.00 -12.75 5.70
C GLU A 522 -14.80 -11.81 5.66
N SER A 523 -14.87 -10.78 4.82
CA SER A 523 -13.86 -9.74 4.75
C SER A 523 -13.99 -8.74 5.90
N GLY A 524 -12.90 -8.04 6.23
CA GLY A 524 -13.02 -6.80 6.99
C GLY A 524 -13.87 -5.78 6.21
N GLY A 525 -14.45 -4.81 6.90
CA GLY A 525 -15.25 -3.77 6.25
C GLY A 525 -14.39 -2.83 5.42
N ASP A 526 -14.66 -2.74 4.12
CA ASP A 526 -13.93 -1.86 3.19
C ASP A 526 -14.85 -1.32 2.09
N ASN A 527 -14.41 -0.28 1.39
CA ASN A 527 -15.17 0.46 0.40
C ASN A 527 -15.45 -0.37 -0.88
N LEU A 528 -15.93 0.32 -1.92
CA LEU A 528 -16.39 -0.28 -3.19
C LEU A 528 -15.29 -1.03 -3.98
N ALA A 529 -14.03 -0.96 -3.54
CA ALA A 529 -12.89 -1.62 -4.16
C ALA A 529 -12.67 -3.08 -3.70
N ALA A 530 -13.28 -3.51 -2.59
CA ALA A 530 -12.98 -4.79 -1.97
C ALA A 530 -13.59 -5.99 -2.71
N ALA A 531 -12.79 -6.64 -3.56
CA ALA A 531 -13.15 -7.84 -4.33
C ALA A 531 -12.28 -9.02 -3.92
N TYR A 532 -12.89 -10.20 -3.78
CA TYR A 532 -12.14 -11.43 -3.53
C TYR A 532 -11.30 -11.83 -4.74
N SER A 533 -10.09 -12.33 -4.49
CA SER A 533 -9.38 -13.15 -5.48
C SER A 533 -10.20 -14.41 -5.79
N VAL A 534 -10.28 -14.79 -7.07
CA VAL A 534 -10.90 -16.05 -7.50
C VAL A 534 -10.16 -17.28 -6.96
N GLU A 535 -8.91 -17.11 -6.54
CA GLU A 535 -8.16 -18.15 -5.84
C GLU A 535 -8.63 -18.32 -4.38
N LEU A 536 -9.22 -17.28 -3.76
CA LEU A 536 -9.71 -17.35 -2.38
C LEU A 536 -11.17 -17.78 -2.29
N ALA A 537 -12.07 -17.19 -3.10
CA ALA A 537 -13.50 -17.47 -3.03
C ALA A 537 -14.01 -18.10 -4.33
N ASP A 538 -14.70 -19.24 -4.21
CA ASP A 538 -15.37 -19.91 -5.32
C ASP A 538 -16.73 -19.26 -5.68
N PHE A 539 -17.29 -18.48 -4.74
CA PHE A 539 -18.51 -17.68 -4.93
C PHE A 539 -18.44 -16.40 -4.09
N HIS A 540 -18.73 -15.27 -4.71
CA HIS A 540 -18.58 -13.95 -4.10
C HIS A 540 -19.93 -13.25 -3.86
N VAL A 541 -20.25 -13.04 -2.59
CA VAL A 541 -21.37 -12.22 -2.12
C VAL A 541 -20.85 -10.84 -1.73
N TYR A 542 -21.37 -9.77 -2.33
CA TYR A 542 -21.05 -8.40 -1.92
C TYR A 542 -22.28 -7.72 -1.32
N VAL A 543 -22.14 -7.17 -0.11
CA VAL A 543 -23.23 -6.58 0.67
C VAL A 543 -23.07 -5.07 0.72
N ILE A 544 -24.09 -4.36 0.27
CA ILE A 544 -24.29 -2.93 0.53
C ILE A 544 -25.60 -2.74 1.28
N ASP A 545 -25.87 -1.55 1.81
CA ASP A 545 -27.12 -1.29 2.53
C ASP A 545 -27.72 0.07 2.18
N VAL A 546 -29.04 0.19 2.41
CA VAL A 546 -29.79 1.41 2.08
C VAL A 546 -29.30 2.64 2.84
N ALA A 547 -28.73 2.49 4.04
CA ALA A 547 -28.23 3.61 4.83
C ALA A 547 -26.93 4.21 4.27
N GLY A 548 -26.22 3.50 3.38
CA GLY A 548 -25.14 4.06 2.57
C GLY A 548 -25.63 5.05 1.50
N GLY A 549 -26.95 5.09 1.27
CA GLY A 549 -27.64 5.94 0.30
C GLY A 549 -27.94 5.22 -1.02
N ASP A 550 -29.06 5.55 -1.65
CA ASP A 550 -29.57 4.91 -2.87
C ASP A 550 -28.66 5.07 -4.12
N LYS A 551 -27.68 5.96 -4.04
CA LYS A 551 -26.65 6.17 -5.08
C LYS A 551 -25.52 5.16 -5.05
N VAL A 552 -25.39 4.33 -4.00
CA VAL A 552 -24.26 3.40 -3.88
C VAL A 552 -24.14 2.44 -5.09
N PRO A 553 -25.22 1.80 -5.60
CA PRO A 553 -25.11 0.94 -6.78
C PRO A 553 -24.54 1.66 -8.01
N ARG A 554 -24.93 2.91 -8.26
CA ARG A 554 -24.48 3.70 -9.43
C ARG A 554 -23.01 4.13 -9.35
N LYS A 555 -22.41 4.13 -8.14
CA LYS A 555 -20.99 4.44 -7.97
C LYS A 555 -20.09 3.36 -8.56
N GLY A 556 -20.61 2.15 -8.75
CA GLY A 556 -19.85 1.01 -9.26
C GLY A 556 -18.75 0.58 -8.30
N GLY A 557 -17.71 -0.02 -8.85
CA GLY A 557 -16.63 -0.67 -8.11
C GLY A 557 -16.62 -2.18 -8.40
N PRO A 558 -15.43 -2.83 -8.40
CA PRO A 558 -15.27 -4.20 -8.88
C PRO A 558 -16.28 -5.19 -8.29
N SER A 559 -16.60 -5.08 -7.00
CA SER A 559 -17.53 -6.02 -6.35
C SER A 559 -19.00 -5.67 -6.56
N ILE A 560 -19.32 -4.39 -6.77
CA ILE A 560 -20.68 -4.00 -7.18
C ILE A 560 -20.98 -4.53 -8.58
N THR A 561 -20.01 -4.54 -9.49
CA THR A 561 -20.19 -4.98 -10.87
C THR A 561 -19.99 -6.48 -11.06
N GLN A 562 -19.03 -7.10 -10.37
CA GLN A 562 -18.54 -8.45 -10.67
C GLN A 562 -18.81 -9.49 -9.58
N SER A 563 -19.36 -9.14 -8.41
CA SER A 563 -19.75 -10.20 -7.45
C SER A 563 -20.81 -11.13 -8.05
N ASP A 564 -20.80 -12.41 -7.68
CA ASP A 564 -21.80 -13.38 -8.15
C ASP A 564 -23.22 -13.02 -7.70
N VAL A 565 -23.34 -12.45 -6.49
CA VAL A 565 -24.57 -11.78 -6.05
C VAL A 565 -24.26 -10.43 -5.38
N LEU A 566 -25.03 -9.41 -5.70
CA LEU A 566 -25.07 -8.16 -4.95
C LEU A 566 -26.27 -8.19 -4.00
N VAL A 567 -26.01 -8.05 -2.71
CA VAL A 567 -27.04 -7.94 -1.67
C VAL A 567 -27.23 -6.46 -1.32
N ILE A 568 -28.47 -5.98 -1.43
CA ILE A 568 -28.88 -4.65 -0.97
C ILE A 568 -29.68 -4.84 0.32
N ASN A 569 -29.00 -4.70 1.45
CA ASN A 569 -29.50 -5.02 2.78
C ASN A 569 -30.18 -3.83 3.48
N LYS A 570 -30.89 -4.14 4.57
CA LYS A 570 -31.61 -3.20 5.44
C LYS A 570 -32.75 -2.46 4.74
N ILE A 571 -33.43 -3.12 3.80
CA ILE A 571 -34.54 -2.50 3.05
C ILE A 571 -35.67 -2.00 3.95
N ASP A 572 -35.79 -2.55 5.16
CA ASP A 572 -36.70 -2.10 6.21
C ASP A 572 -36.44 -0.67 6.70
N LEU A 573 -35.24 -0.12 6.41
CA LEU A 573 -34.82 1.23 6.78
C LEU A 573 -34.95 2.24 5.64
N ALA A 574 -35.37 1.83 4.44
CA ALA A 574 -35.28 2.64 3.23
C ALA A 574 -36.03 3.99 3.37
N ASP A 575 -37.26 3.95 3.89
CA ASP A 575 -38.08 5.14 4.08
C ASP A 575 -37.47 6.10 5.11
N GLN A 576 -36.88 5.57 6.18
CA GLN A 576 -36.31 6.33 7.28
C GLN A 576 -35.04 7.07 6.88
N VAL A 577 -34.26 6.53 5.93
CA VAL A 577 -33.05 7.17 5.40
C VAL A 577 -33.27 7.90 4.08
N GLY A 578 -34.52 7.92 3.58
CA GLY A 578 -34.87 8.56 2.32
C GLY A 578 -34.25 7.89 1.09
N ALA A 579 -33.98 6.59 1.15
CA ALA A 579 -33.41 5.82 0.04
C ALA A 579 -34.53 5.19 -0.81
N SER A 580 -34.49 5.38 -2.13
CA SER A 580 -35.43 4.72 -3.03
C SER A 580 -34.93 3.34 -3.47
N LEU A 581 -35.67 2.29 -3.10
CA LEU A 581 -35.37 0.91 -3.53
C LEU A 581 -35.47 0.75 -5.06
N ASP A 582 -36.40 1.43 -5.70
CA ASP A 582 -36.56 1.41 -7.16
C ASP A 582 -35.35 2.01 -7.87
N VAL A 583 -34.81 3.11 -7.34
CA VAL A 583 -33.58 3.72 -7.84
C VAL A 583 -32.41 2.75 -7.69
N MET A 584 -32.23 2.20 -6.49
CA MET A 584 -31.15 1.23 -6.23
C MET A 584 -31.24 0.03 -7.16
N LYS A 585 -32.45 -0.48 -7.41
CA LYS A 585 -32.70 -1.62 -8.31
C LYS A 585 -32.31 -1.27 -9.74
N ARG A 586 -32.88 -0.18 -10.27
CA ARG A 586 -32.60 0.29 -11.64
C ARG A 586 -31.10 0.47 -11.87
N ASP A 587 -30.39 1.05 -10.90
CA ASP A 587 -28.97 1.33 -11.04
C ASP A 587 -28.11 0.09 -10.87
N ALA A 588 -28.47 -0.82 -9.95
CA ALA A 588 -27.80 -2.10 -9.82
C ALA A 588 -27.95 -2.94 -11.09
N ASP A 589 -29.18 -3.06 -11.63
CA ASP A 589 -29.46 -3.78 -12.88
C ASP A 589 -28.64 -3.23 -14.05
N LYS A 590 -28.52 -1.89 -14.13
CA LYS A 590 -27.75 -1.20 -15.17
C LYS A 590 -26.24 -1.42 -15.02
N ILE A 591 -25.70 -1.28 -13.82
CA ILE A 591 -24.24 -1.36 -13.59
C ILE A 591 -23.74 -2.80 -13.62
N ARG A 592 -24.61 -3.77 -13.32
CA ARG A 592 -24.27 -5.20 -13.28
C ARG A 592 -24.58 -5.96 -14.56
N ASP A 593 -25.04 -5.29 -15.62
CA ASP A 593 -25.41 -5.95 -16.89
C ASP A 593 -26.31 -7.19 -16.71
N GLY A 594 -27.28 -7.08 -15.79
CA GLY A 594 -28.20 -8.19 -15.44
C GLY A 594 -27.67 -9.22 -14.44
N GLY A 595 -26.50 -9.01 -13.84
CA GLY A 595 -25.97 -9.86 -12.77
C GLY A 595 -26.88 -9.91 -11.54
N PRO A 596 -26.97 -11.03 -10.81
CA PRO A 596 -27.94 -11.22 -9.72
C PRO A 596 -27.88 -10.13 -8.63
N VAL A 597 -29.04 -9.57 -8.27
CA VAL A 597 -29.22 -8.60 -7.19
C VAL A 597 -30.36 -9.07 -6.27
N ILE A 598 -30.11 -9.11 -4.96
CA ILE A 598 -31.11 -9.50 -3.98
C ILE A 598 -31.27 -8.40 -2.93
N PHE A 599 -32.50 -7.92 -2.80
CA PHE A 599 -32.91 -7.00 -1.74
C PHE A 599 -33.20 -7.81 -0.48
N THR A 600 -32.58 -7.43 0.64
CA THR A 600 -32.72 -8.15 1.90
C THR A 600 -33.06 -7.22 3.05
N SER A 601 -33.87 -7.74 3.98
CA SER A 601 -33.82 -7.31 5.37
C SER A 601 -33.37 -8.52 6.17
N VAL A 602 -32.05 -8.65 6.36
CA VAL A 602 -31.49 -9.78 7.10
C VAL A 602 -32.06 -9.87 8.51
N LYS A 603 -32.38 -8.72 9.13
CA LYS A 603 -33.02 -8.63 10.44
C LYS A 603 -34.38 -9.34 10.47
N HIS A 604 -35.15 -9.25 9.39
CA HIS A 604 -36.48 -9.86 9.27
C HIS A 604 -36.48 -11.19 8.51
N GLY A 605 -35.32 -11.60 7.97
CA GLY A 605 -35.16 -12.82 7.17
C GLY A 605 -35.52 -12.65 5.70
N ASP A 606 -35.97 -11.46 5.29
CA ASP A 606 -36.43 -11.20 3.92
C ASP A 606 -35.26 -11.31 2.93
N GLY A 607 -35.48 -12.07 1.85
CA GLY A 607 -34.53 -12.24 0.75
C GLY A 607 -33.32 -13.15 1.07
N VAL A 608 -33.12 -13.59 2.32
CA VAL A 608 -31.99 -14.45 2.70
C VAL A 608 -32.02 -15.79 1.96
N GLU A 609 -33.20 -16.39 1.79
CA GLU A 609 -33.34 -17.67 1.08
C GLU A 609 -32.88 -17.56 -0.38
N GLY A 610 -33.14 -16.44 -1.05
CA GLY A 610 -32.66 -16.22 -2.42
C GLY A 610 -31.13 -16.21 -2.50
N VAL A 611 -30.43 -15.69 -1.48
CA VAL A 611 -28.96 -15.74 -1.41
C VAL A 611 -28.49 -17.19 -1.24
N VAL A 612 -29.17 -17.96 -0.39
CA VAL A 612 -28.88 -19.38 -0.14
C VAL A 612 -29.06 -20.22 -1.41
N GLU A 613 -30.15 -20.01 -2.15
CA GLU A 613 -30.43 -20.73 -3.39
C GLU A 613 -29.33 -20.53 -4.45
N LEU A 614 -28.83 -19.29 -4.60
CA LEU A 614 -27.74 -18.99 -5.52
C LEU A 614 -26.41 -19.62 -5.08
N ILE A 615 -26.07 -19.56 -3.79
CA ILE A 615 -24.87 -20.21 -3.24
C ILE A 615 -24.92 -21.72 -3.50
N LEU A 616 -26.05 -22.35 -3.17
CA LEU A 616 -26.21 -23.79 -3.35
C LEU A 616 -26.15 -24.14 -4.83
N ALA A 617 -26.83 -23.39 -5.71
CA ALA A 617 -26.77 -23.62 -7.16
C ALA A 617 -25.34 -23.55 -7.70
N ALA A 618 -24.56 -22.53 -7.30
CA ALA A 618 -23.17 -22.39 -7.71
C ALA A 618 -22.31 -23.57 -7.23
N ARG A 619 -22.48 -24.00 -5.97
CA ARG A 619 -21.80 -25.18 -5.42
C ARG A 619 -22.09 -26.46 -6.23
N ARG A 620 -23.35 -26.66 -6.66
CA ARG A 620 -23.71 -27.81 -7.51
C ARG A 620 -23.04 -27.74 -8.87
N CYS A 621 -23.07 -26.56 -9.50
CA CYS A 621 -22.43 -26.32 -10.80
C CYS A 621 -20.92 -26.56 -10.76
N ALA A 622 -20.26 -26.22 -9.64
CA ALA A 622 -18.85 -26.49 -9.41
C ALA A 622 -18.52 -27.99 -9.16
N GLY A 623 -19.54 -28.84 -9.00
CA GLY A 623 -19.36 -30.27 -8.73
C GLY A 623 -18.95 -30.59 -7.28
N ALA A 624 -19.02 -29.63 -6.36
CA ALA A 624 -18.59 -29.77 -4.98
C ALA A 624 -19.62 -30.46 -4.06
N ASP A 625 -20.74 -30.98 -4.60
CA ASP A 625 -21.81 -31.55 -3.79
C ASP A 625 -21.45 -32.85 -3.07
N LYS A 626 -20.50 -33.61 -3.62
CA LYS A 626 -20.17 -34.97 -3.19
C LYS A 626 -18.97 -35.03 -2.24
N THR A 627 -18.49 -33.89 -1.77
CA THR A 627 -17.21 -33.75 -1.06
C THR A 627 -17.42 -33.19 0.33
N GLY A 628 -16.50 -33.53 1.24
CA GLY A 628 -16.64 -33.27 2.67
C GLY A 628 -17.52 -34.30 3.39
N LYS A 629 -17.44 -34.31 4.72
CA LYS A 629 -18.19 -35.19 5.60
C LYS A 629 -19.59 -34.65 5.84
N PRO A 630 -20.65 -35.37 5.43
CA PRO A 630 -22.02 -34.97 5.70
C PRO A 630 -22.32 -34.94 7.21
N ILE A 631 -23.27 -34.10 7.60
CA ILE A 631 -23.82 -34.15 8.95
C ILE A 631 -24.58 -35.47 9.11
N ALA A 632 -24.47 -36.10 10.28
CA ALA A 632 -25.28 -37.27 10.59
C ALA A 632 -26.77 -36.92 10.48
N ALA A 633 -27.54 -37.74 9.75
CA ALA A 633 -28.99 -37.55 9.65
C ALA A 633 -29.59 -37.50 11.07
N LYS A 634 -30.35 -36.44 11.38
CA LYS A 634 -31.13 -36.40 12.62
C LYS A 634 -32.12 -37.58 12.57
N ALA A 635 -31.96 -38.50 13.51
CA ALA A 635 -32.83 -39.67 13.69
C ALA A 635 -34.26 -39.27 14.05
#